data_AF-A0A542Y3B8-F1
#
_entry.id   AF-A0A542Y3B8-F1
#
_cell.length_a   1.000
_cell.length_b   1.000
_cell.length_c   1.000
_cell.angle_alpha   90.00
_cell.angle_beta   90.00
_cell.angle_gamma   90.00
#
_symmetry.space_group_name_H-M   'P 1'
#
loop_
_entity.id
_entity.type
_entity.pdbx_description
1 polymer ?
#
loop_
_entity_poly.entity_id
_entity_poly.type
_entity_poly.pdbx_seq_one_letter_code
_entity_poly.pdbx_strand_id
1 'polypeptide(L)'
;MAYDNKGIYKYTEADDAVTMSALLNLGQDSVSNTLKYFADTSAKRMALVPPPPGAMWQDTDNGERLWSVGPDGAWRLHEGRVSVIAGAWATSQTPFFGRTITWDLPTVLAPTETLMVTQDEGSGTGFSAASLASITRYTDKTQITVRHLAFASNVTQPLSIAWRIVKRAA
;
A
#
# COMPACT_ATOMS: atom_id res chain seq x y z
N MET A 1 -24.10 -28.42 -10.46
CA MET A 1 -24.13 -27.86 -9.09
C MET A 1 -25.18 -26.76 -9.09
N ALA A 2 -26.26 -26.89 -8.31
CA ALA A 2 -27.41 -25.99 -8.39
C ALA A 2 -27.63 -25.27 -7.05
N TYR A 3 -27.52 -23.95 -7.07
CA TYR A 3 -27.91 -23.05 -5.96
C TYR A 3 -29.42 -22.80 -6.03
N ASP A 4 -30.06 -22.51 -4.90
CA ASP A 4 -31.44 -22.06 -4.92
C ASP A 4 -31.57 -20.60 -5.39
N ASN A 5 -32.81 -20.14 -5.59
CA ASN A 5 -33.09 -18.79 -6.11
C ASN A 5 -32.64 -17.65 -5.18
N LYS A 6 -32.07 -17.94 -4.00
CA LYS A 6 -31.47 -16.98 -3.08
C LYS A 6 -29.93 -17.09 -3.05
N GLY A 7 -29.34 -17.94 -3.89
CA GLY A 7 -27.91 -18.21 -3.91
C GLY A 7 -27.43 -19.07 -2.74
N ILE A 8 -28.35 -19.69 -2.00
CA ILE A 8 -28.01 -20.55 -0.85
C ILE A 8 -27.95 -21.99 -1.33
N TYR A 9 -26.90 -22.70 -0.92
CA TYR A 9 -26.73 -24.11 -1.24
C TYR A 9 -27.79 -24.95 -0.53
N LYS A 10 -28.54 -25.75 -1.28
CA LYS A 10 -29.47 -26.74 -0.70
C LYS A 10 -28.72 -28.06 -0.53
N TYR A 11 -28.42 -28.41 0.71
CA TYR A 11 -27.90 -29.73 1.05
C TYR A 11 -28.97 -30.79 0.74
N THR A 12 -28.57 -31.81 -0.03
CA THR A 12 -29.38 -32.99 -0.34
C THR A 12 -28.78 -34.23 0.33
N GLU A 13 -29.54 -35.31 0.49
CA GLU A 13 -29.04 -36.58 1.08
C GLU A 13 -27.85 -37.20 0.31
N ALA A 14 -27.56 -36.73 -0.91
CA ALA A 14 -26.35 -37.10 -1.65
C ALA A 14 -25.08 -36.34 -1.21
N ASP A 15 -25.20 -35.27 -0.42
CA ASP A 15 -24.09 -34.48 0.13
C ASP A 15 -23.56 -35.05 1.47
N ASP A 16 -24.17 -36.12 2.00
CA ASP A 16 -23.76 -36.80 3.24
C ASP A 16 -22.36 -37.43 3.16
N ALA A 17 -21.74 -37.46 1.97
CA ALA A 17 -20.36 -37.90 1.77
C ALA A 17 -19.32 -36.78 1.96
N VAL A 18 -19.73 -35.52 2.17
CA VAL A 18 -18.79 -34.45 2.50
C VAL A 18 -18.36 -34.63 3.95
N THR A 19 -17.16 -35.19 4.15
CA THR A 19 -16.61 -35.39 5.49
C THR A 19 -16.49 -34.04 6.22
N MET A 20 -16.72 -34.04 7.53
CA MET A 20 -16.51 -32.85 8.38
C MET A 20 -15.13 -32.22 8.15
N SER A 21 -14.13 -33.03 7.79
CA SER A 21 -12.78 -32.59 7.39
C SER A 21 -12.77 -31.72 6.12
N ALA A 22 -13.60 -32.00 5.11
CA ALA A 22 -13.69 -31.17 3.90
C ALA A 22 -14.35 -29.81 4.18
N LEU A 23 -15.36 -29.78 5.05
CA LEU A 23 -15.99 -28.54 5.51
C LEU A 23 -15.07 -27.72 6.42
N LEU A 24 -14.32 -28.39 7.30
CA LEU A 24 -13.28 -27.77 8.11
C LEU A 24 -12.17 -27.17 7.25
N ASN A 25 -11.72 -27.86 6.19
CA ASN A 25 -10.70 -27.34 5.27
C ASN A 25 -11.19 -26.11 4.50
N LEU A 26 -12.43 -26.09 4.02
CA LEU A 26 -13.03 -24.90 3.39
C LEU A 26 -13.16 -23.72 4.38
N GLY A 27 -13.51 -24.02 5.63
CA GLY A 27 -13.50 -23.04 6.72
C GLY A 27 -12.10 -22.54 7.05
N GLN A 28 -11.10 -23.42 7.01
CA GLN A 28 -9.70 -23.08 7.27
C GLN A 28 -9.08 -22.26 6.15
N ASP A 29 -9.39 -22.52 4.88
CA ASP A 29 -8.89 -21.76 3.74
C ASP A 29 -9.50 -20.35 3.67
N SER A 30 -10.78 -20.21 4.02
CA SER A 30 -11.43 -18.90 4.14
C SER A 30 -10.92 -18.11 5.36
N VAL A 31 -10.69 -18.78 6.50
CA VAL A 31 -10.06 -18.19 7.68
C VAL A 31 -8.57 -17.88 7.44
N SER A 32 -7.83 -18.71 6.71
CA SER A 32 -6.41 -18.54 6.37
C SER A 32 -6.18 -17.41 5.36
N ASN A 33 -7.12 -17.19 4.44
CA ASN A 33 -7.11 -16.00 3.57
C ASN A 33 -7.48 -14.72 4.33
N THR A 34 -8.20 -14.82 5.45
CA THR A 34 -8.61 -13.69 6.29
C THR A 34 -7.61 -13.40 7.43
N LEU A 35 -6.87 -14.41 7.92
CA LEU A 35 -5.87 -14.35 9.00
C LEU A 35 -4.43 -14.11 8.50
N LYS A 36 -4.26 -13.29 7.46
CA LYS A 36 -2.91 -12.89 7.02
C LYS A 36 -2.44 -11.58 7.62
N TYR A 37 -3.23 -10.99 8.53
CA TYR A 37 -2.89 -9.78 9.24
C TYR A 37 -2.38 -10.11 10.63
N PHE A 38 -1.13 -9.75 10.90
CA PHE A 38 -0.47 -9.94 12.18
C PHE A 38 -0.16 -8.57 12.82
N ALA A 39 -0.14 -8.51 14.15
CA ALA A 39 0.28 -7.30 14.88
C ALA A 39 1.13 -7.68 16.08
N ASP A 40 2.40 -7.28 16.08
CA ASP A 40 3.33 -7.48 17.19
C ASP A 40 4.62 -6.64 16.95
N THR A 41 5.60 -6.75 17.83
CA THR A 41 6.88 -6.02 17.74
C THR A 41 7.64 -6.29 16.44
N SER A 42 8.40 -5.28 15.99
CA SER A 42 9.28 -5.35 14.82
C SER A 42 10.30 -6.50 14.88
N ALA A 43 10.78 -6.85 16.07
CA ALA A 43 11.69 -7.98 16.28
C ALA A 43 11.05 -9.32 15.89
N LYS A 44 9.76 -9.53 16.21
CA LYS A 44 9.05 -10.76 15.81
C LYS A 44 8.76 -10.80 14.32
N ARG A 45 8.45 -9.66 13.69
CA ARG A 45 8.34 -9.57 12.23
C ARG A 45 9.64 -10.00 11.55
N MET A 46 10.76 -9.46 12.01
CA MET A 46 12.08 -9.77 11.46
C MET A 46 12.52 -11.22 11.69
N ALA A 47 11.96 -11.91 12.69
CA ALA A 47 12.19 -13.33 12.90
C ALA A 47 11.41 -14.22 11.91
N LEU A 48 10.37 -13.71 11.25
CA LEU A 48 9.63 -14.43 10.21
C LEU A 48 10.33 -14.28 8.85
N VAL A 49 11.34 -15.12 8.63
CA VAL A 49 12.10 -15.19 7.37
C VAL A 49 12.09 -16.63 6.83
N PRO A 50 11.52 -16.88 5.64
CA PRO A 50 10.80 -15.92 4.82
C PRO A 50 9.43 -15.54 5.43
N PRO A 51 8.89 -14.36 5.12
CA PRO A 51 7.55 -13.98 5.56
C PRO A 51 6.48 -14.89 4.95
N PRO A 52 5.38 -15.17 5.68
CA PRO A 52 4.29 -15.98 5.13
C PRO A 52 3.68 -15.34 3.86
N PRO A 53 3.48 -16.10 2.76
CA PRO A 53 3.01 -15.53 1.50
C PRO A 53 1.67 -14.76 1.62
N GLY A 54 1.70 -13.49 1.21
CA GLY A 54 0.54 -12.60 1.25
C GLY A 54 0.24 -12.02 2.64
N ALA A 55 1.15 -12.17 3.60
CA ALA A 55 1.01 -11.57 4.93
C ALA A 55 1.08 -10.03 4.89
N MET A 56 0.33 -9.44 5.81
CA MET A 56 0.46 -8.07 6.27
C MET A 56 0.83 -8.07 7.74
N TRP A 57 1.68 -7.13 8.14
CA TRP A 57 2.15 -7.03 9.52
C TRP A 57 2.12 -5.59 9.99
N GLN A 58 1.49 -5.36 11.13
CA GLN A 58 1.48 -4.08 11.83
C GLN A 58 2.48 -4.16 12.98
N ASP A 59 3.57 -3.38 12.89
CA ASP A 59 4.47 -3.24 14.03
C ASP A 59 3.70 -2.58 15.19
N THR A 60 3.92 -3.02 16.44
CA THR A 60 3.36 -2.39 17.66
C THR A 60 4.38 -1.50 18.39
N ASP A 61 5.59 -1.40 17.83
CA ASP A 61 6.70 -0.57 18.26
C ASP A 61 7.19 0.31 17.10
N ASN A 62 8.20 1.15 17.34
CA ASN A 62 8.91 1.89 16.28
C ASN A 62 8.02 2.72 15.33
N GLY A 63 6.94 3.30 15.87
CA GLY A 63 6.02 4.16 15.12
C GLY A 63 4.99 3.40 14.31
N GLU A 64 4.65 2.17 14.72
CA GLU A 64 3.48 1.41 14.24
C GLU A 64 3.43 1.33 12.71
N ARG A 65 4.51 0.84 12.11
CA ARG A 65 4.62 0.75 10.66
C ARG A 65 3.88 -0.46 10.11
N LEU A 66 3.18 -0.27 9.00
CA LEU A 66 2.52 -1.34 8.26
C LEU A 66 3.45 -1.92 7.19
N TRP A 67 3.56 -3.24 7.18
CA TRP A 67 4.39 -4.03 6.29
C TRP A 67 3.55 -5.02 5.49
N SER A 68 4.06 -5.40 4.33
CA SER A 68 3.48 -6.44 3.48
C SER A 68 4.59 -7.26 2.83
N VAL A 69 4.24 -8.44 2.32
CA VAL A 69 5.19 -9.23 1.52
C VAL A 69 5.35 -8.63 0.13
N GLY A 70 6.60 -8.40 -0.28
CA GLY A 70 6.98 -7.93 -1.60
C GLY A 70 6.97 -9.02 -2.66
N PRO A 71 7.07 -8.65 -3.96
CA PRO A 71 7.16 -9.63 -5.04
C PRO A 71 8.43 -10.48 -5.01
N ASP A 72 9.46 -9.99 -4.33
CA ASP A 72 10.71 -10.70 -4.02
C ASP A 72 10.57 -11.70 -2.86
N GLY A 73 9.40 -11.76 -2.22
CA GLY A 73 9.15 -12.61 -1.06
C GLY A 73 9.73 -12.07 0.24
N ALA A 74 10.21 -10.82 0.29
CA ALA A 74 10.71 -10.19 1.50
C ALA A 74 9.68 -9.26 2.15
N TRP A 75 9.90 -8.88 3.41
CA TRP A 75 9.11 -7.81 4.04
C TRP A 75 9.44 -6.47 3.38
N ARG A 76 8.40 -5.72 2.99
CA ARG A 76 8.51 -4.32 2.55
C ARG A 76 7.53 -3.43 3.31
N LEU A 77 7.87 -2.15 3.45
CA LEU A 77 6.92 -1.16 3.96
C LEU A 77 5.74 -1.07 3.00
N HIS A 78 4.54 -1.15 3.56
CA HIS A 78 3.29 -1.05 2.80
C HIS A 78 2.82 0.40 2.67
N GLU A 79 3.18 1.22 3.65
CA GLU A 79 2.89 2.65 3.68
C GLU A 79 4.00 3.42 4.38
N GLY A 80 3.99 4.74 4.21
CA GLY A 80 4.91 5.60 4.92
C GLY A 80 4.77 7.06 4.54
N ARG A 81 5.78 7.83 4.95
CA ARG A 81 5.90 9.25 4.67
C ARG A 81 7.25 9.54 4.03
N VAL A 82 7.31 10.54 3.16
CA VAL A 82 8.55 11.10 2.66
C VAL A 82 8.54 12.61 2.90
N SER A 83 9.58 13.09 3.58
CA SER A 83 9.79 14.52 3.81
C SER A 83 10.67 15.08 2.71
N VAL A 84 10.21 16.14 2.08
CA VAL A 84 10.90 16.84 0.99
C VAL A 84 11.21 18.24 1.45
N ILE A 85 12.49 18.60 1.40
CA ILE A 85 12.95 19.95 1.74
C ILE A 85 12.36 20.99 0.78
N ALA A 86 12.39 22.26 1.19
CA ALA A 86 12.04 23.35 0.29
C ALA A 86 12.96 23.34 -0.93
N GLY A 87 12.38 23.50 -2.11
CA GLY A 87 13.08 23.48 -3.39
C GLY A 87 12.37 24.37 -4.40
N ALA A 88 13.14 24.82 -5.40
CA ALA A 88 12.69 25.75 -6.43
C ALA A 88 11.49 25.23 -7.22
N TRP A 89 10.66 26.17 -7.70
CA TRP A 89 9.58 25.87 -8.63
C TRP A 89 10.14 25.65 -10.04
N ALA A 90 9.70 24.58 -10.69
CA ALA A 90 10.02 24.28 -12.09
C ALA A 90 9.09 25.03 -13.05
N THR A 91 7.89 25.38 -12.59
CA THR A 91 6.90 26.15 -13.35
C THR A 91 6.30 27.21 -12.44
N SER A 92 6.31 28.46 -12.87
CA SER A 92 5.78 29.59 -12.11
C SER A 92 4.90 30.44 -13.02
N GLN A 93 3.59 30.33 -12.85
CA GLN A 93 2.60 31.16 -13.53
C GLN A 93 1.59 31.62 -12.49
N THR A 94 1.78 32.83 -11.95
CA THR A 94 0.92 33.39 -10.90
C THR A 94 -0.57 33.19 -11.22
N PRO A 95 -1.37 32.61 -10.29
CA PRO A 95 -1.06 32.26 -8.90
C PRO A 95 -0.55 30.81 -8.68
N PHE A 96 -0.16 30.09 -9.72
CA PHE A 96 0.23 28.68 -9.71
C PHE A 96 1.74 28.47 -9.74
N PHE A 97 2.23 27.61 -8.84
CA PHE A 97 3.65 27.26 -8.74
C PHE A 97 3.79 25.74 -8.63
N GLY A 98 4.55 25.15 -9.54
CA GLY A 98 4.66 23.71 -9.70
C GLY A 98 6.09 23.21 -9.62
N ARG A 99 6.30 22.06 -8.99
CA ARG A 99 7.57 21.33 -9.03
C ARG A 99 7.36 19.82 -9.12
N THR A 100 8.38 19.14 -9.59
CA THR A 100 8.44 17.68 -9.64
C THR A 100 9.27 17.18 -8.46
N ILE A 101 8.78 16.13 -7.81
CA ILE A 101 9.42 15.47 -6.68
C ILE A 101 9.64 14.02 -7.07
N THR A 102 10.83 13.49 -6.78
CA THR A 102 11.19 12.10 -7.03
C THR A 102 11.81 11.48 -5.79
N TRP A 103 11.42 10.25 -5.47
CA TRP A 103 12.09 9.44 -4.45
C TRP A 103 12.05 7.97 -4.84
N ASP A 104 12.90 7.17 -4.22
CA ASP A 104 12.95 5.73 -4.43
C ASP A 104 12.30 5.00 -3.25
N LEU A 105 11.41 4.05 -3.55
CA LEU A 105 11.00 3.01 -2.61
C LEU A 105 11.96 1.83 -2.74
N PRO A 106 12.53 1.31 -1.63
CA PRO A 106 13.47 0.18 -1.63
C PRO A 106 12.75 -1.16 -1.82
N THR A 107 11.85 -1.23 -2.80
CA THR A 107 11.10 -2.41 -3.19
C THR A 107 10.57 -2.24 -4.61
N VAL A 108 10.46 -3.34 -5.35
CA VAL A 108 9.84 -3.33 -6.67
C VAL A 108 8.32 -3.51 -6.51
N LEU A 109 7.53 -2.56 -7.00
CA LEU A 109 6.08 -2.72 -7.06
C LEU A 109 5.71 -3.72 -8.14
N ALA A 110 4.78 -4.62 -7.85
CA ALA A 110 4.25 -5.54 -8.86
C ALA A 110 3.57 -4.75 -10.00
N PRO A 111 3.39 -5.34 -11.20
CA PRO A 111 2.63 -4.71 -12.28
C PRO A 111 1.18 -4.36 -11.91
N THR A 112 0.60 -5.12 -10.98
CA THR A 112 -0.77 -4.94 -10.44
C THR A 112 -0.82 -3.96 -9.26
N GLU A 113 0.27 -3.27 -8.95
CA GLU A 113 0.38 -2.33 -7.84
C GLU A 113 0.64 -0.91 -8.32
N THR A 114 0.14 0.04 -7.55
CA THR A 114 0.40 1.48 -7.68
C THR A 114 0.47 2.10 -6.29
N LEU A 115 0.72 3.40 -6.21
CA LEU A 115 0.63 4.15 -4.96
C LEU A 115 -0.60 5.03 -4.94
N MET A 116 -1.26 5.07 -3.78
CA MET A 116 -2.05 6.22 -3.36
C MET A 116 -1.09 7.21 -2.71
N VAL A 117 -1.12 8.46 -3.17
CA VAL A 117 -0.26 9.54 -2.67
C VAL A 117 -1.16 10.67 -2.22
N THR A 118 -0.90 11.18 -1.01
CA THR A 118 -1.53 12.40 -0.53
C THR A 118 -0.48 13.29 0.11
N GLN A 119 -0.73 14.58 0.05
CA GLN A 119 -0.05 15.53 0.91
C GLN A 119 -0.37 15.21 2.37
N ASP A 120 0.66 15.22 3.20
CA ASP A 120 0.59 15.03 4.65
C ASP A 120 0.75 16.39 5.34
N GLU A 121 0.50 16.46 6.65
CA GLU A 121 0.53 17.71 7.41
C GLU A 121 1.89 18.45 7.28
N GLY A 122 1.88 19.78 7.38
CA GLY A 122 3.11 20.60 7.39
C GLY A 122 3.52 21.25 6.07
N SER A 123 2.63 21.29 5.08
CA SER A 123 2.84 21.93 3.77
C SER A 123 2.68 23.47 3.79
N GLY A 124 3.54 24.16 4.55
CA GLY A 124 3.70 25.62 4.52
C GLY A 124 2.42 26.47 4.50
N THR A 125 2.41 27.53 3.69
CA THR A 125 1.30 28.52 3.61
C THR A 125 0.62 28.48 2.24
N GLY A 126 -0.70 28.64 2.23
CA GLY A 126 -1.54 28.57 1.01
C GLY A 126 -2.21 27.20 0.81
N PHE A 127 -2.78 26.97 -0.37
CA PHE A 127 -3.36 25.69 -0.76
C PHE A 127 -2.37 24.95 -1.66
N SER A 128 -2.14 23.66 -1.40
CA SER A 128 -1.28 22.83 -2.23
C SER A 128 -1.84 21.43 -2.39
N ALA A 129 -1.43 20.78 -3.47
CA ALA A 129 -1.77 19.40 -3.77
C ALA A 129 -0.55 18.66 -4.30
N ALA A 130 -0.46 17.38 -3.94
CA ALA A 130 0.54 16.45 -4.46
C ALA A 130 -0.19 15.28 -5.15
N SER A 131 0.18 14.98 -6.38
CA SER A 131 -0.41 13.90 -7.16
C SER A 131 0.67 13.00 -7.77
N LEU A 132 0.44 11.69 -7.74
CA LEU A 132 1.29 10.72 -8.44
C LEU A 132 1.34 11.04 -9.94
N ALA A 133 2.54 11.17 -10.49
CA ALA A 133 2.76 11.49 -11.90
C ALA A 133 3.26 10.29 -12.70
N SER A 134 4.22 9.54 -12.16
CA SER A 134 4.70 8.31 -12.78
C SER A 134 5.34 7.37 -11.75
N ILE A 135 5.44 6.09 -12.15
CA ILE A 135 6.11 5.04 -11.41
C ILE A 135 7.06 4.35 -12.38
N THR A 136 8.35 4.39 -12.07
CA THR A 136 9.40 3.69 -12.84
C THR A 136 9.93 2.55 -11.99
N ARG A 137 9.81 1.31 -12.50
CA ARG A 137 10.28 0.11 -11.81
C ARG A 137 11.68 -0.24 -12.30
N TYR A 138 12.57 -0.47 -11.36
CA TYR A 138 13.90 -1.02 -11.59
C TYR A 138 13.95 -2.47 -11.07
N THR A 139 15.11 -3.09 -11.13
CA THR A 139 15.31 -4.48 -10.67
C THR A 139 15.28 -4.63 -9.14
N ASP A 140 15.62 -3.56 -8.42
CA ASP A 140 15.81 -3.55 -6.96
C ASP A 140 14.93 -2.52 -6.23
N LYS A 141 14.36 -1.56 -6.98
CA LYS A 141 13.61 -0.43 -6.42
C LYS A 141 12.51 0.06 -7.34
N THR A 142 11.66 0.92 -6.79
CA THR A 142 10.67 1.66 -7.57
C THR A 142 10.86 3.15 -7.35
N GLN A 143 11.14 3.89 -8.42
CA GLN A 143 11.18 5.34 -8.38
C GLN A 143 9.78 5.90 -8.56
N ILE A 144 9.39 6.78 -7.66
CA ILE A 144 8.11 7.45 -7.63
C ILE A 144 8.32 8.90 -8.03
N THR A 145 7.52 9.37 -8.99
CA THR A 145 7.48 10.78 -9.38
C THR A 145 6.14 11.37 -9.01
N VAL A 146 6.16 12.51 -8.33
CA VAL A 146 4.97 13.27 -7.91
C VAL A 146 5.06 14.69 -8.44
N ARG A 147 3.91 15.24 -8.85
CA ARG A 147 3.75 16.66 -9.13
C ARG A 147 3.17 17.33 -7.91
N HIS A 148 3.86 18.37 -7.44
CA HIS A 148 3.39 19.24 -6.38
C HIS A 148 3.02 20.59 -6.97
N LEU A 149 1.81 21.05 -6.69
CA LEU A 149 1.26 22.33 -7.09
C LEU A 149 0.93 23.14 -5.82
N ALA A 150 1.36 24.39 -5.79
CA ALA A 150 0.95 25.38 -4.80
C ALA A 150 0.17 26.52 -5.47
N PHE A 151 -0.86 26.99 -4.79
CA PHE A 151 -1.70 28.11 -5.19
C PHE A 151 -1.51 29.28 -4.21
N ALA A 152 -1.38 30.49 -4.77
CA ALA A 152 -1.29 31.77 -4.06
C ALA A 152 -0.04 31.96 -3.16
N SER A 153 0.98 31.10 -3.28
CA SER A 153 2.27 31.28 -2.61
C SER A 153 3.41 30.89 -3.53
N ASN A 154 4.27 31.86 -3.89
CA ASN A 154 5.52 31.62 -4.63
C ASN A 154 6.67 31.22 -3.69
N VAL A 155 6.45 31.20 -2.38
CA VAL A 155 7.49 30.84 -1.42
C VAL A 155 7.74 29.33 -1.52
N THR A 156 8.99 28.94 -1.74
CA THR A 156 9.37 27.52 -1.72
C THR A 156 9.18 26.97 -0.32
N GLN A 157 8.43 25.88 -0.19
CA GLN A 157 8.10 25.28 1.11
C GLN A 157 8.51 23.81 1.19
N PRO A 158 8.85 23.31 2.39
CA PRO A 158 8.95 21.87 2.61
C PRO A 158 7.58 21.22 2.43
N LEU A 159 7.58 19.91 2.18
CA LEU A 159 6.38 19.12 1.97
C LEU A 159 6.58 17.74 2.60
N SER A 160 5.61 17.26 3.37
CA SER A 160 5.49 15.84 3.72
C SER A 160 4.48 15.19 2.78
N ILE A 161 4.79 13.99 2.29
CA ILE A 161 3.91 13.20 1.43
C ILE A 161 3.69 11.86 2.11
N ALA A 162 2.42 11.52 2.38
CA ALA A 162 2.03 10.18 2.79
C ALA A 162 1.72 9.33 1.56
N TRP A 163 2.13 8.05 1.62
CA TRP A 163 1.92 7.10 0.53
C TRP A 163 1.51 5.74 1.07
N ARG A 164 0.72 5.01 0.28
CA ARG A 164 0.32 3.62 0.55
C ARG A 164 0.30 2.83 -0.75
N ILE A 165 0.77 1.59 -0.71
CA ILE A 165 0.67 0.65 -1.83
C ILE A 165 -0.79 0.21 -1.96
N VAL A 166 -1.35 0.33 -3.16
CA VAL A 166 -2.71 -0.12 -3.47
C VAL A 166 -2.73 -0.98 -4.72
N LYS A 167 -3.77 -1.78 -4.89
CA LYS A 167 -4.00 -2.51 -6.14
C LYS A 167 -4.38 -1.52 -7.24
N ARG A 168 -3.75 -1.68 -8.40
CA ARG A 168 -4.14 -0.96 -9.61
C ARG A 168 -5.49 -1.54 -10.06
N ALA A 169 -6.49 -0.68 -10.24
CA ALA A 169 -7.74 -1.07 -10.88
C ALA A 169 -7.44 -1.58 -12.29
N ALA A 170 -8.05 -2.70 -12.67
CA ALA A 170 -7.90 -3.30 -14.00
C ALA A 170 -8.50 -2.41 -15.09
#